data_AF-A0A536GN21-F1
#
_entry.id   AF-A0A536GN21-F1
#
_cell.length_a   1.000
_cell.length_b   1.000
_cell.length_c   1.000
_cell.angle_alpha   90.00
_cell.angle_beta   90.00
_cell.angle_gamma   90.00
#
_symmetry.space_group_name_H-M   'P 1'
#
loop_
_entity.id
_entity.type
_entity.pdbx_description
1 polymer ?
#
loop_
_entity_poly.entity_id
_entity_poly.type
_entity_poly.pdbx_seq_one_letter_code
_entity_poly.pdbx_strand_id
1 'polypeptide(L)' 'TPNEIGIRFEVSEDGATYRDNAKKKAEAGRRLSGLPTLADDSGLEVPLLGGRPGVQSAYFAGREHYGDSPALVRA' A
#
# COMPACT_ATOMS: atom_id res chain seq x y z
N THR A 1 -10.01 -14.47 2.63
CA THR A 1 -9.20 -13.43 1.95
C THR A 1 -9.54 -13.41 0.47
N PRO A 2 -9.25 -12.33 -0.31
CA PRO A 2 -9.56 -12.30 -1.74
C PRO A 2 -9.03 -13.52 -2.52
N ASN A 3 -7.85 -14.03 -2.17
CA ASN A 3 -7.27 -15.23 -2.80
C ASN A 3 -8.12 -16.49 -2.63
N GLU A 4 -8.74 -16.68 -1.47
CA GLU A 4 -9.58 -17.86 -1.18
C GLU A 4 -10.85 -17.92 -2.03
N ILE A 5 -11.29 -16.77 -2.56
CA ILE A 5 -12.45 -16.65 -3.46
C ILE A 5 -12.02 -16.41 -4.92
N GLY A 6 -10.76 -16.66 -5.25
CA GLY A 6 -10.24 -16.58 -6.62
C GLY A 6 -9.98 -15.16 -7.14
N ILE A 7 -9.98 -14.15 -6.27
CA ILE A 7 -9.77 -12.75 -6.65
C ILE A 7 -8.32 -12.34 -6.35
N ARG A 8 -7.59 -11.95 -7.41
CA ARG A 8 -6.24 -11.36 -7.32
C ARG A 8 -6.23 -10.00 -8.01
N PHE A 9 -5.77 -8.98 -7.28
CA PHE A 9 -5.69 -7.62 -7.79
C PHE A 9 -4.61 -6.86 -7.04
N GLU A 10 -4.05 -5.87 -7.72
CA GLU A 10 -3.21 -4.85 -7.10
C GLU A 10 -3.92 -3.50 -7.19
N VAL A 11 -3.68 -2.66 -6.18
CA VAL A 11 -4.21 -1.30 -6.12
C VAL A 11 -3.02 -0.37 -6.04
N SER A 12 -2.99 0.66 -6.90
CA SER A 12 -1.98 1.72 -6.80
C SER A 12 -2.11 2.43 -5.45
N GLU A 13 -1.05 2.39 -4.64
CA GLU A 13 -0.92 3.09 -3.36
C GLU A 13 -0.32 4.48 -3.58
N ASP A 14 -1.11 5.35 -4.21
CA ASP A 14 -0.76 6.75 -4.56
C ASP A 14 -1.42 7.78 -3.61
N GLY A 15 -2.04 7.30 -2.52
CA GLY A 15 -2.66 8.15 -1.51
C GLY A 15 -1.63 8.91 -0.67
N ALA A 16 -2.02 10.09 -0.20
CA ALA A 16 -1.18 10.91 0.67
C ALA A 16 -1.20 10.43 2.14
N THR A 17 -2.16 9.57 2.52
CA THR A 17 -2.33 9.06 3.88
C THR A 17 -2.65 7.56 3.88
N TYR A 18 -2.38 6.87 4.99
CA TYR A 18 -2.75 5.46 5.15
C TYR A 18 -4.26 5.24 4.96
N ARG A 19 -5.07 6.19 5.44
CA ARG A 19 -6.52 6.15 5.31
C ARG A 19 -6.95 6.13 3.84
N ASP A 20 -6.31 6.91 2.98
CA ASP A 20 -6.64 6.97 1.56
C ASP A 20 -6.33 5.65 0.86
N ASN A 21 -5.15 5.09 1.13
CA ASN A 21 -4.74 3.79 0.59
C ASN A 21 -5.64 2.64 1.09
N ALA A 22 -5.93 2.58 2.39
CA ALA A 22 -6.81 1.58 2.98
C ALA A 22 -8.22 1.66 2.37
N LYS A 23 -8.78 2.87 2.25
CA LYS A 23 -10.08 3.09 1.60
C LYS A 23 -10.09 2.59 0.16
N LYS A 24 -9.06 2.95 -0.63
CA LYS A 24 -8.94 2.54 -2.04
C LYS A 24 -8.86 1.01 -2.18
N LYS A 25 -8.11 0.34 -1.31
CA LYS A 25 -8.04 -1.13 -1.24
C LYS A 25 -9.38 -1.77 -0.89
N ALA A 26 -10.07 -1.23 0.11
CA ALA A 26 -11.39 -1.72 0.51
C ALA A 26 -12.43 -1.57 -0.60
N GLU A 27 -12.46 -0.42 -1.28
CA GLU A 27 -13.37 -0.17 -2.40
C GLU A 27 -13.11 -1.09 -3.59
N ALA A 28 -11.84 -1.32 -3.94
CA ALA A 28 -11.45 -2.25 -4.99
C ALA A 28 -11.88 -3.70 -4.66
N GLY A 29 -11.59 -4.17 -3.45
CA GLY A 29 -11.99 -5.51 -3.01
C GLY A 29 -13.52 -5.68 -2.97
N ARG A 30 -14.25 -4.66 -2.50
CA ARG A 30 -15.73 -4.66 -2.50
C ARG A 30 -16.28 -4.74 -3.93
N ARG A 31 -15.71 -3.96 -4.86
CA ARG A 31 -16.15 -3.93 -6.26
C ARG A 31 -15.93 -5.28 -6.95
N LEU A 32 -14.82 -5.95 -6.67
CA LEU A 32 -14.48 -7.23 -7.30
C LEU A 32 -15.24 -8.41 -6.68
N SER A 33 -15.40 -8.41 -5.35
CA SER A 33 -16.03 -9.53 -4.64
C SER A 33 -17.55 -9.41 -4.51
N GLY A 34 -18.10 -8.20 -4.57
CA GLY A 34 -19.49 -7.93 -4.20
C GLY A 34 -19.76 -8.01 -2.69
N LEU A 35 -18.73 -8.24 -1.86
CA LEU A 35 -18.85 -8.47 -0.42
C LEU A 35 -18.36 -7.26 0.38
N PRO A 36 -18.85 -7.07 1.63
CA PRO A 36 -18.20 -6.17 2.58
C PRO A 36 -16.71 -6.50 2.67
N THR A 37 -15.88 -5.48 2.45
CA THR A 37 -14.42 -5.64 2.40
C THR A 37 -13.78 -4.72 3.43
N LEU A 38 -12.92 -5.29 4.27
CA LEU A 38 -12.01 -4.57 5.14
C LEU A 38 -10.63 -4.58 4.51
N ALA A 39 -9.94 -3.44 4.55
CA ALA A 39 -8.55 -3.33 4.12
C ALA A 39 -7.77 -2.50 5.12
N ASP A 40 -6.45 -2.69 5.11
CA ASP A 40 -5.50 -2.03 5.99
C ASP A 40 -4.37 -1.39 5.18
N ASP A 41 -3.76 -0.34 5.73
CA ASP A 41 -2.57 0.31 5.20
C ASP A 41 -1.69 0.75 6.37
N SER A 42 -0.43 0.33 6.36
CA SER A 42 0.49 0.52 7.48
C SER A 42 1.85 0.98 6.99
N GLY A 43 2.62 1.58 7.91
CA GLY A 43 3.96 2.06 7.64
C GLY A 43 4.78 2.31 8.90
N LEU A 44 6.05 2.58 8.70
CA LEU A 44 7.02 2.98 9.72
C LEU A 44 7.19 4.50 9.67
N GLU A 45 7.06 5.13 10.84
CA GLU A 45 7.32 6.55 11.02
C GLU A 45 8.49 6.74 11.96
N VAL A 46 9.56 7.36 11.47
CA VAL A 46 10.76 7.64 12.27
C VAL A 46 10.80 9.13 12.61
N PRO A 47 10.67 9.53 13.89
CA PRO A 47 10.66 10.94 14.28
C PRO A 47 11.89 11.72 13.80
N LEU A 48 13.08 11.11 13.91
CA LEU A 48 14.35 11.72 13.45
C LEU A 48 14.43 11.91 11.93
N LEU A 49 13.56 11.26 11.15
CA LEU A 49 13.47 11.42 9.70
C LEU A 49 12.28 12.30 9.28
N GLY A 50 11.62 12.95 10.23
CA GLY A 50 10.41 13.74 9.99
C GLY A 50 9.20 12.86 9.66
N GLY A 51 9.08 11.69 10.29
CA GLY A 51 7.98 10.74 10.07
C GLY A 51 8.15 9.85 8.84
N ARG A 52 9.24 9.99 8.08
CA ARG A 52 9.54 9.09 6.96
C ARG A 52 9.95 7.69 7.46
N PRO A 53 9.71 6.62 6.67
CA PRO A 53 9.09 6.61 5.34
C PRO A 53 7.58 6.86 5.26
N GLY A 54 6.83 6.66 6.33
CA GLY A 54 5.39 6.88 6.34
C GLY A 54 4.65 5.98 5.33
N VAL A 55 3.73 6.55 4.57
CA VAL A 55 2.98 5.84 3.50
C VAL A 55 3.87 5.17 2.43
N GLN A 56 5.14 5.56 2.32
CA GLN A 56 6.09 4.99 1.37
C GLN A 56 6.92 3.84 1.96
N SER A 57 6.51 3.30 3.12
CA SER A 57 7.28 2.30 3.87
C SER A 57 7.67 1.09 3.06
N ALA A 58 6.73 0.52 2.28
CA ALA A 58 6.99 -0.63 1.43
C ALA A 58 8.07 -0.36 0.36
N TYR A 59 8.27 0.90 -0.02
CA TYR A 59 9.13 1.29 -1.14
C TYR A 59 10.32 2.15 -0.70
N PHE A 60 10.60 2.23 0.61
CA PHE A 60 11.60 3.17 1.12
C PHE A 60 13.01 2.90 0.59
N ALA A 61 13.39 1.64 0.48
CA ALA A 61 14.67 1.24 -0.12
C ALA A 61 14.66 1.30 -1.66
N GLY A 62 13.56 1.74 -2.26
CA GLY A 62 13.33 1.66 -3.69
C GLY A 62 12.43 0.50 -4.09
N ARG A 63 11.65 0.70 -5.16
CA ARG A 63 10.71 -0.32 -5.62
C ARG A 63 11.41 -1.56 -6.21
N GLU A 64 12.72 -1.48 -6.50
CA GLU A 64 13.51 -2.58 -7.10
C GLU A 64 13.69 -3.72 -6.09
N HIS A 65 13.67 -3.34 -4.81
CA HIS A 65 13.75 -4.25 -3.68
C HIS A 65 12.36 -4.71 -3.20
N TYR A 66 11.29 -4.23 -3.85
CA TYR A 66 9.91 -4.55 -3.51
C TYR A 66 9.05 -4.64 -4.77
N GLY A 67 9.33 -5.63 -5.62
CA GLY A 67 8.59 -5.86 -6.88
C GLY A 67 8.75 -4.73 -7.90
N ASP A 68 9.62 -4.95 -8.90
CA ASP A 68 9.80 -4.20 -10.16
C ASP A 68 9.38 -2.72 -10.20
N SER A 69 10.22 -1.78 -9.73
CA SER A 69 10.28 -0.36 -10.19
C SER A 69 11.46 0.40 -9.55
N PRO A 70 11.94 1.58 -10.02
CA PRO A 70 13.26 2.11 -9.62
C PRO A 70 13.38 2.75 -8.22
N ALA A 71 14.58 2.77 -7.65
CA ALA A 71 14.86 3.22 -6.29
C ALA A 71 14.83 4.74 -6.03
N LEU A 72 14.34 5.16 -4.84
CA LEU A 72 14.18 6.56 -4.43
C LEU A 72 15.09 6.97 -3.26
N VAL A 73 16.26 6.32 -3.11
CA VAL A 73 17.31 6.80 -2.21
C VAL A 73 18.62 6.88 -2.99
N ARG A 74 19.01 8.09 -3.37
CA ARG A 74 20.41 8.40 -3.67
C ARG A 74 21.00 9.02 -2.40
N ALA A 75 21.99 8.33 -1.84
CA ALA A 75 22.92 8.90 -0.87
C ALA A 75 23.77 10.00 -1.52
#